data_AF-A0A183G5Q7-F1
#
_entry.id   AF-A0A183G5Q7-F1
#
_cell.length_a   1.000
_cell.length_b   1.000
_cell.length_c   1.000
_cell.angle_alpha   90.00
_cell.angle_beta   90.00
_cell.angle_gamma   90.00
#
_symmetry.space_group_name_H-M   'P 1'
#
loop_
_entity.id
_entity.type
_entity.pdbx_description
1 polymer ?
#
loop_
_entity_poly.entity_id
_entity_poly.type
_entity_poly.pdbx_seq_one_letter_code
_entity_poly.pdbx_strand_id
1 'polypeptide(L)'
;MRLILLLLLLAVAANGGVFDSLSKKVKGVFGGEGSFGEKLKNATIVGFRKLFNNTAVSGFRQRLKSMKAKVMKTLELSPEMLKSLKERLKHIANKTAAALVVTSLLQWPKHAFHTLRQRPHFQLLRPIKQDKVKEEGDSISDINELNGVGQELFQSDIALTKLQAEEIVEEIEEEASEGNRTKRQAFKDGTYPRKLWSEGVNYYFHPYSSREMRSAFVKGAKLWEQDTCIDFRESSYAKDRIKVFPEDGCWSYVGRLGNEQALSLGRGCEAVSIAAHEIGHALGFFHTMSRHDRDEYITINTANIKPDWLDQFTKETTRTNYNYGMTYDSGSIMHYGARSASRNKQPTMVPMDVRYQETLGSPFISFIDLSMLNEHYNCKAKCNKETSAKCERGGFPHPRDCSKCICPGGYSGKTCTERPSGCGKTVQASSEWETLKDTLGDGRINEDFTKCHYWIQSPQNTQIEVRLVSFSEGVATDGCTYAGVEIKTNEDQTLTGYRFCAPEDAGITLRSYTNLVPIMTYNRARTTTAVLEYRYGHIGKYASDIRTVRSKTTSCHYHYNDYYNNS
;
A
#
# COMPACT_ATOMS: atom_id res chain seq x y z
N MET A 1 -21.95 4.69 11.88
CA MET A 1 -22.38 6.09 12.28
C MET A 1 -23.74 6.60 11.73
N ARG A 2 -24.39 5.97 10.73
CA ARG A 2 -25.71 6.41 10.22
C ARG A 2 -26.85 6.23 11.23
N LEU A 3 -26.76 5.24 12.12
CA LEU A 3 -27.74 5.02 13.19
C LEU A 3 -27.75 6.15 14.22
N ILE A 4 -26.61 6.76 14.55
CA ILE A 4 -26.51 7.84 15.54
C ILE A 4 -27.11 9.14 15.00
N LEU A 5 -26.90 9.44 13.71
CA LEU A 5 -27.51 10.59 13.07
C LEU A 5 -29.03 10.39 12.90
N LEU A 6 -29.46 9.17 12.57
CA LEU A 6 -30.88 8.80 12.51
C LEU A 6 -31.54 8.82 13.89
N LEU A 7 -30.84 8.35 14.94
CA LEU A 7 -31.29 8.35 16.34
C LEU A 7 -31.30 9.78 16.92
N LEU A 8 -30.38 10.66 16.52
CA LEU A 8 -30.39 12.08 16.86
C LEU A 8 -31.51 12.81 16.12
N LEU A 9 -31.77 12.51 14.85
CA LEU A 9 -32.91 13.04 14.10
C LEU A 9 -34.25 12.54 14.67
N LEU A 10 -34.34 11.27 15.07
CA LEU A 10 -35.50 10.68 15.74
C LEU A 10 -35.70 11.23 17.16
N ALA A 11 -34.63 11.48 17.92
CA ALA A 11 -34.68 12.12 19.24
C ALA A 11 -35.07 13.60 19.15
N VAL A 12 -34.63 14.30 18.11
CA VAL A 12 -35.04 15.69 17.81
C VAL A 12 -36.51 15.73 17.35
N ALA A 13 -36.97 14.74 16.59
CA ALA A 13 -38.38 14.60 16.21
C ALA A 13 -39.29 14.24 17.41
N ALA A 14 -38.80 13.44 18.35
CA ALA A 14 -39.49 13.06 19.59
C ALA A 14 -39.56 14.20 20.62
N ASN A 15 -38.50 15.00 20.77
CA ASN A 15 -38.45 16.14 21.70
C ASN A 15 -39.04 17.44 21.12
N GLY A 16 -39.28 17.50 19.81
CA GLY A 16 -39.82 18.67 19.11
C GLY A 16 -41.34 18.66 18.90
N GLY A 17 -42.07 17.70 19.46
CA GLY A 17 -43.53 17.59 19.30
C GLY A 17 -44.00 17.29 17.88
N VAL A 18 -43.10 16.89 16.96
CA VAL A 18 -43.44 16.60 15.56
C VAL A 18 -44.34 15.37 15.45
N PHE A 19 -44.23 14.43 16.38
CA PHE A 19 -45.07 13.23 16.42
C PHE A 19 -46.50 13.48 16.91
N ASP A 20 -46.83 14.60 17.56
CA ASP A 20 -48.24 14.91 17.89
C ASP A 20 -49.06 15.29 16.66
N SER A 21 -48.40 15.83 15.62
CA SER A 21 -48.99 16.09 14.31
C SER A 21 -49.18 14.81 13.49
N LEU A 22 -48.27 13.84 13.63
CA LEU A 22 -48.38 12.52 12.97
C LEU A 22 -49.32 11.55 13.72
N SER A 23 -49.38 11.60 15.05
CA SER A 23 -50.22 10.77 15.92
C SER A 23 -51.71 11.00 15.64
N LYS A 24 -52.12 12.26 15.40
CA LYS A 24 -53.48 12.59 14.96
C LYS A 24 -53.84 12.07 13.56
N LYS A 25 -52.86 11.64 12.76
CA LYS A 25 -53.06 11.09 11.40
C LYS A 25 -52.84 9.58 11.27
N VAL A 26 -52.37 8.88 12.30
CA VAL A 26 -52.00 7.44 12.22
C VAL A 26 -52.76 6.57 13.24
N LYS A 27 -53.89 7.04 13.76
CA LYS A 27 -54.75 6.32 14.73
C LYS A 27 -55.46 5.05 14.18
N GLY A 28 -54.99 4.46 13.09
CA GLY A 28 -55.62 3.29 12.46
C GLY A 28 -54.80 2.02 12.34
N VAL A 29 -53.49 2.01 12.66
CA VAL A 29 -52.63 0.93 12.11
C VAL A 29 -52.04 -0.05 13.14
N PHE A 30 -51.82 0.32 14.41
CA PHE A 30 -51.21 -0.62 15.36
C PHE A 30 -51.79 -0.50 16.77
N GLY A 31 -52.73 -1.39 17.09
CA GLY A 31 -53.13 -1.70 18.46
C GLY A 31 -52.37 -2.92 18.96
N GLY A 32 -51.78 -2.85 20.15
CA GLY A 32 -51.17 -3.99 20.85
C GLY A 32 -50.19 -3.55 21.95
N GLU A 33 -50.46 -3.96 23.19
CA GLU A 33 -49.84 -3.48 24.44
C GLU A 33 -48.39 -3.93 24.65
N GLY A 34 -47.57 -3.03 25.21
CA GLY A 34 -46.20 -3.27 25.67
C GLY A 34 -45.24 -2.14 25.27
N SER A 35 -44.99 -1.17 26.17
CA SER A 35 -44.17 0.02 25.88
C SER A 35 -42.70 -0.34 25.57
N PHE A 36 -42.35 -0.24 24.30
CA PHE A 36 -40.98 -0.32 23.74
C PHE A 36 -39.96 0.60 24.46
N GLY A 37 -40.43 1.64 25.16
CA GLY A 37 -39.60 2.65 25.81
C GLY A 37 -38.84 2.17 27.06
N GLU A 38 -39.35 1.18 27.79
CA GLU A 38 -38.68 0.70 29.01
C GLU A 38 -37.50 -0.23 28.73
N LYS A 39 -37.56 -1.02 27.66
CA LYS A 39 -36.46 -1.91 27.25
C LYS A 39 -35.24 -1.15 26.72
N LEU A 40 -35.43 0.07 26.21
CA LEU A 40 -34.36 0.90 25.64
C LEU A 40 -33.50 1.64 26.69
N LYS A 41 -34.06 1.91 27.88
CA LYS A 41 -33.39 2.70 28.93
C LYS A 41 -32.29 1.93 29.67
N ASN A 42 -32.41 0.62 29.84
CA ASN A 42 -31.44 -0.16 30.62
C ASN A 42 -30.22 -0.61 29.82
N ALA A 43 -30.33 -0.76 28.50
CA ALA A 43 -29.21 -1.18 27.64
C ALA A 43 -28.17 -0.07 27.39
N THR A 44 -28.54 1.20 27.58
CA THR A 44 -27.73 2.37 27.22
C THR A 44 -26.72 2.77 28.30
N ILE A 45 -27.01 2.56 29.58
CA ILE A 45 -26.19 3.13 30.67
C ILE A 45 -24.87 2.38 30.89
N VAL A 46 -24.83 1.06 30.66
CA VAL A 46 -23.62 0.25 30.87
C VAL A 46 -22.59 0.43 29.76
N GLY A 47 -23.03 0.68 28.52
CA GLY A 47 -22.14 0.89 27.36
C GLY A 47 -21.46 2.26 27.33
N PHE A 48 -22.09 3.29 27.91
CA PHE A 48 -21.59 4.67 27.88
C PHE A 48 -20.32 4.89 28.70
N ARG A 49 -20.08 4.09 29.75
CA ARG A 49 -18.90 4.27 30.63
C ARG A 49 -17.58 3.83 29.99
N LYS A 50 -17.61 3.03 28.93
CA LYS A 50 -16.43 2.45 28.28
C LYS A 50 -15.90 3.29 27.11
N LEU A 51 -16.68 4.24 26.60
CA LEU A 51 -16.44 4.94 25.32
C LEU A 51 -15.67 6.27 25.42
N PHE A 52 -15.38 6.77 26.62
CA PHE A 52 -14.74 8.10 26.78
C PHE A 52 -13.24 8.10 27.08
N ASN A 53 -12.56 6.98 26.87
CA ASN A 53 -11.09 6.91 26.98
C ASN A 53 -10.48 6.48 25.65
N ASN A 54 -10.39 7.41 24.69
CA ASN A 54 -9.22 7.56 23.81
C ASN A 54 -9.40 8.72 22.80
N THR A 55 -8.32 9.46 22.64
CA THR A 55 -8.15 10.66 21.81
C THR A 55 -8.26 10.38 20.31
N ALA A 56 -9.42 10.66 19.71
CA ALA A 56 -9.64 10.71 18.26
C ALA A 56 -10.57 11.87 17.83
N VAL A 57 -10.52 13.01 18.54
CA VAL A 57 -11.53 14.09 18.42
C VAL A 57 -11.09 15.24 17.49
N SER A 58 -9.81 15.34 17.12
CA SER A 58 -9.31 16.44 16.26
C SER A 58 -9.66 16.28 14.78
N GLY A 59 -9.47 15.09 14.20
CA GLY A 59 -9.79 14.81 12.79
C GLY A 59 -11.30 14.89 12.48
N PHE A 60 -12.14 14.50 13.44
CA PHE A 60 -13.59 14.58 13.31
C PHE A 60 -14.12 16.04 13.25
N ARG A 61 -13.50 16.96 14.00
CA ARG A 61 -13.84 18.40 13.96
C ARG A 61 -13.52 19.05 12.61
N GLN A 62 -12.47 18.57 11.94
CA GLN A 62 -12.05 19.04 10.63
C GLN A 62 -13.00 18.54 9.52
N ARG A 63 -13.44 17.27 9.63
CA ARG A 63 -14.49 16.67 8.77
C ARG A 63 -15.84 17.41 8.87
N LEU A 64 -16.23 17.85 10.07
CA LEU A 64 -17.44 18.65 10.29
C LEU A 64 -17.40 20.03 9.60
N LYS A 65 -16.23 20.67 9.52
CA LYS A 65 -16.05 21.97 8.84
C LYS A 65 -16.08 21.82 7.32
N SER A 66 -15.42 20.79 6.79
CA SER A 66 -15.38 20.49 5.35
C SER A 66 -16.76 20.07 4.80
N MET A 67 -17.47 19.17 5.51
CA MET A 67 -18.84 18.78 5.14
C MET A 67 -19.82 19.95 5.24
N LYS A 68 -19.68 20.85 6.23
CA LYS A 68 -20.50 22.06 6.34
C LYS A 68 -20.32 22.98 5.13
N ALA A 69 -19.10 23.12 4.60
CA ALA A 69 -18.85 23.92 3.41
C ALA A 69 -19.43 23.27 2.14
N LYS A 70 -19.33 21.93 2.01
CA LYS A 70 -19.88 21.17 0.87
C LYS A 70 -21.42 21.17 0.87
N VAL A 71 -22.08 20.94 2.01
CA VAL A 71 -23.56 20.94 2.13
C VAL A 71 -24.17 22.32 1.85
N MET A 72 -23.50 23.40 2.24
CA MET A 72 -23.95 24.77 1.96
C MET A 72 -23.82 25.18 0.49
N LYS A 73 -23.01 24.47 -0.29
CA LYS A 73 -22.83 24.70 -1.74
C LYS A 73 -23.82 23.89 -2.60
N THR A 74 -24.35 22.78 -2.06
CA THR A 74 -25.28 21.87 -2.77
C THR A 74 -26.76 22.20 -2.56
N LEU A 75 -27.10 22.97 -1.52
CA LEU A 75 -28.46 23.39 -1.24
C LEU A 75 -28.60 24.88 -1.58
N GLU A 76 -29.11 25.20 -2.77
CA GLU A 76 -29.48 26.56 -3.18
C GLU A 76 -30.62 27.09 -2.28
N LEU A 77 -30.28 27.50 -1.06
CA LEU A 77 -31.23 28.03 -0.08
C LEU A 77 -31.49 29.50 -0.39
N SER A 78 -32.77 29.91 -0.38
CA SER A 78 -33.13 31.32 -0.54
C SER A 78 -32.48 32.20 0.53
N PRO A 79 -32.20 33.49 0.25
CA PRO A 79 -31.59 34.40 1.21
C PRO A 79 -32.35 34.48 2.54
N GLU A 80 -33.68 34.34 2.54
CA GLU A 80 -34.48 34.33 3.77
C GLU A 80 -34.29 33.04 4.59
N MET A 81 -34.19 31.88 3.94
CA MET A 81 -33.93 30.59 4.60
C MET A 81 -32.52 30.55 5.21
N LEU A 82 -31.54 31.14 4.52
CA LEU A 82 -30.17 31.27 5.01
C LEU A 82 -30.09 32.19 6.24
N LYS A 83 -30.89 33.26 6.27
CA LYS A 83 -30.97 34.21 7.40
C LYS A 83 -31.62 33.54 8.63
N SER A 84 -32.72 32.82 8.43
CA SER A 84 -33.43 32.06 9.48
C SER A 84 -32.54 30.95 10.09
N LEU A 85 -31.80 30.23 9.25
CA LEU A 85 -30.89 29.17 9.69
C LEU A 85 -29.68 29.72 10.45
N LYS A 86 -29.10 30.84 10.00
CA LYS A 86 -27.99 31.51 10.69
C LYS A 86 -28.39 32.07 12.06
N GLU A 87 -29.58 32.65 12.17
CA GLU A 87 -30.15 33.15 13.44
C GLU A 87 -30.37 32.00 14.45
N ARG A 88 -30.94 30.88 14.00
CA ARG A 88 -31.19 29.71 14.86
C ARG A 88 -29.91 29.00 15.31
N LEU A 89 -28.88 28.94 14.45
CA LEU A 89 -27.57 28.38 14.81
C LEU A 89 -26.80 29.27 15.80
N LYS A 90 -26.95 30.60 15.72
CA LYS A 90 -26.40 31.55 16.71
C LYS A 90 -26.97 31.30 18.10
N HIS A 91 -28.25 30.97 18.19
CA HIS A 91 -28.92 30.71 19.47
C HIS A 91 -28.50 29.39 20.13
N ILE A 92 -28.08 28.40 19.33
CA ILE A 92 -27.56 27.10 19.79
C ILE A 92 -26.10 27.23 20.23
N ALA A 93 -25.28 28.01 19.53
CA ALA A 93 -23.89 28.27 19.89
C ALA A 93 -23.75 29.00 21.24
N ASN A 94 -24.71 29.85 21.58
CA ASN A 94 -24.72 30.56 22.87
C ASN A 94 -25.30 29.75 24.05
N LYS A 95 -25.87 28.56 23.80
CA LYS A 95 -26.39 27.67 24.88
C LYS A 95 -25.44 26.55 25.29
N THR A 96 -24.31 26.37 24.59
CA THR A 96 -23.27 25.39 24.94
C THR A 96 -22.03 26.01 25.58
N ALA A 97 -22.04 27.32 25.81
CA ALA A 97 -21.00 28.04 26.54
C ALA A 97 -21.32 28.12 28.05
N ALA A 98 -21.33 26.98 28.74
CA ALA A 98 -21.20 26.94 30.20
C ALA A 98 -20.70 25.56 30.68
N ALA A 99 -19.56 25.61 31.37
CA ALA A 99 -18.98 24.60 32.25
C ALA A 99 -18.24 23.40 31.62
N LEU A 100 -16.95 23.34 31.97
CA LEU A 100 -16.03 22.19 32.04
C LEU A 100 -15.38 21.72 30.74
N VAL A 101 -14.26 22.34 30.37
CA VAL A 101 -12.89 21.77 30.18
C VAL A 101 -11.99 22.88 29.59
N VAL A 102 -11.85 24.03 30.27
CA VAL A 102 -10.95 25.13 29.82
C VAL A 102 -9.79 25.39 30.78
N THR A 103 -9.69 24.68 31.90
CA THR A 103 -8.57 24.86 32.85
C THR A 103 -7.61 23.67 32.98
N SER A 104 -7.67 22.66 32.10
CA SER A 104 -6.66 21.58 32.07
C SER A 104 -5.91 21.40 30.73
N LEU A 105 -6.14 22.27 29.74
CA LEU A 105 -5.51 22.16 28.41
C LEU A 105 -4.38 23.16 28.14
N LEU A 106 -3.92 23.91 29.16
CA LEU A 106 -2.77 24.82 29.06
C LEU A 106 -1.46 24.24 29.61
N GLN A 107 -1.42 22.96 30.00
CA GLN A 107 -0.19 22.28 30.45
C GLN A 107 -0.05 20.88 29.85
N TRP A 108 -0.17 20.77 28.52
CA TRP A 108 0.43 19.62 27.83
C TRP A 108 1.89 19.95 27.51
N PRO A 109 2.88 19.12 27.93
CA PRO A 109 4.27 19.45 27.72
C PRO A 109 4.56 19.46 26.22
N LYS A 110 5.29 20.47 25.75
CA LYS A 110 5.84 20.57 24.38
C LYS A 110 6.77 19.40 23.98
N HIS A 111 6.91 18.37 24.81
CA HIS A 111 7.80 17.23 24.61
C HIS A 111 7.18 16.08 23.77
N ALA A 112 5.85 16.03 23.58
CA ALA A 112 5.21 14.94 22.83
C ALA A 112 5.35 15.03 21.29
N PHE A 113 5.81 16.17 20.76
CA PHE A 113 6.13 16.30 19.32
C PHE A 113 7.56 15.86 18.98
N HIS A 114 8.40 15.58 19.98
CA HIS A 114 9.81 15.29 19.79
C HIS A 114 10.14 13.78 19.70
N THR A 115 9.18 12.90 19.97
CA THR A 115 9.43 11.47 20.24
C THR A 115 9.41 10.53 19.02
N LEU A 116 8.88 10.94 17.85
CA LEU A 116 9.00 10.11 16.63
C LEU A 116 10.39 10.20 16.00
N ARG A 117 11.04 11.36 16.08
CA ARG A 117 12.43 11.58 15.62
C ARG A 117 13.47 10.87 16.50
N GLN A 118 13.05 10.28 17.61
CA GLN A 118 13.89 9.55 18.56
C GLN A 118 13.80 8.02 18.43
N ARG A 119 12.97 7.48 17.52
CA ARG A 119 13.00 6.04 17.25
C ARG A 119 14.31 5.71 16.50
N PRO A 120 15.13 4.76 16.98
CA PRO A 120 16.50 4.56 16.47
C PRO A 120 16.56 4.27 14.96
N HIS A 121 15.55 3.63 14.38
CA HIS A 121 15.53 3.35 12.93
C HIS A 121 15.32 4.59 12.05
N PHE A 122 14.63 5.63 12.53
CA PHE A 122 14.47 6.88 11.75
C PHE A 122 15.80 7.64 11.59
N GLN A 123 16.75 7.43 12.50
CA GLN A 123 18.09 8.01 12.42
C GLN A 123 18.99 7.29 11.39
N LEU A 124 18.60 6.08 10.97
CA LEU A 124 19.32 5.28 9.98
C LEU A 124 18.85 5.54 8.54
N LEU A 125 17.85 6.41 8.36
CA LEU A 125 17.37 6.80 7.02
C LEU A 125 18.45 7.57 6.27
N ARG A 126 18.59 7.25 4.98
CA ARG A 126 19.48 7.96 4.09
C ARG A 126 18.77 9.23 3.59
N PRO A 127 19.42 10.41 3.64
CA PRO A 127 18.84 11.65 3.15
C PRO A 127 18.92 11.72 1.62
N ILE A 128 18.16 10.86 0.94
CA ILE A 128 18.16 10.79 -0.53
C ILE A 128 17.53 12.05 -1.12
N LYS A 129 18.27 12.76 -1.96
CA LYS A 129 17.73 13.82 -2.80
C LYS A 129 16.89 13.19 -3.91
N GLN A 130 15.60 13.54 -3.97
CA GLN A 130 14.72 13.05 -5.02
C GLN A 130 14.86 13.91 -6.27
N ASP A 131 15.02 13.24 -7.40
CA ASP A 131 14.95 13.84 -8.72
C ASP A 131 13.50 13.96 -9.17
N LYS A 132 13.18 14.99 -9.96
CA LYS A 132 11.92 15.10 -10.69
C LYS A 132 12.21 14.82 -12.16
N VAL A 133 11.84 13.64 -12.65
CA VAL A 133 12.20 13.20 -14.01
C VAL A 133 11.12 13.57 -15.02
N LYS A 134 9.84 13.48 -14.62
CA LYS A 134 8.69 13.90 -15.43
C LYS A 134 7.97 15.09 -14.81
N GLU A 135 7.48 16.00 -15.67
CA GLU A 135 6.69 17.15 -15.22
C GLU A 135 5.31 16.72 -14.71
N GLU A 136 4.73 15.71 -15.33
CA GLU A 136 3.44 15.09 -15.00
C GLU A 136 3.44 14.30 -13.68
N GLY A 137 4.62 14.01 -13.11
CA GLY A 137 4.79 13.20 -11.90
C GLY A 137 5.55 11.90 -12.15
N ASP A 138 6.26 11.43 -11.12
CA ASP A 138 7.12 10.24 -11.18
C ASP A 138 6.48 8.99 -10.53
N SER A 139 5.35 9.17 -9.85
CA SER A 139 4.53 8.12 -9.23
C SER A 139 3.04 8.33 -9.51
N ILE A 140 2.23 7.28 -9.37
CA ILE A 140 0.76 7.37 -9.52
C ILE A 140 0.17 8.40 -8.55
N SER A 141 0.63 8.40 -7.30
CA SER A 141 0.18 9.37 -6.29
C SER A 141 0.49 10.82 -6.69
N ASP A 142 1.66 11.08 -7.27
CA ASP A 142 2.03 12.42 -7.76
C ASP A 142 1.17 12.84 -8.96
N ILE A 143 0.99 11.93 -9.93
CA ILE A 143 0.16 12.17 -11.12
C ILE A 143 -1.27 12.49 -10.70
N ASN A 144 -1.86 11.68 -9.82
CA ASN A 144 -3.25 11.86 -9.37
C ASN A 144 -3.44 13.11 -8.53
N GLU A 145 -2.44 13.49 -7.73
CA GLU A 145 -2.46 14.77 -7.01
C GLU A 145 -2.40 15.96 -7.97
N LEU A 146 -1.52 15.93 -8.97
CA LEU A 146 -1.38 16.99 -9.98
C LEU A 146 -2.63 17.13 -10.85
N ASN A 147 -3.34 16.03 -11.12
CA ASN A 147 -4.61 16.02 -11.82
C ASN A 147 -5.83 16.30 -10.90
N GLY A 148 -5.61 16.49 -9.60
CA GLY A 148 -6.68 16.87 -8.65
C GLY A 148 -7.63 15.73 -8.26
N VAL A 149 -7.34 14.48 -8.61
CA VAL A 149 -8.18 13.30 -8.32
C VAL A 149 -7.68 12.50 -7.11
N GLY A 150 -6.43 12.67 -6.68
CA GLY A 150 -5.81 11.84 -5.64
C GLY A 150 -6.48 11.88 -4.26
N GLN A 151 -7.21 12.96 -3.91
CA GLN A 151 -7.98 13.01 -2.66
C GLN A 151 -9.40 12.44 -2.77
N GLU A 152 -9.93 12.36 -4.00
CA GLU A 152 -11.29 11.88 -4.24
C GLU A 152 -11.33 10.35 -4.42
N LEU A 153 -10.18 9.76 -4.74
CA LEU A 153 -9.97 8.31 -4.84
C LEU A 153 -9.54 7.73 -3.48
N PHE A 154 -9.97 6.49 -3.20
CA PHE A 154 -9.50 5.76 -2.03
C PHE A 154 -8.07 5.31 -2.27
N GLN A 155 -7.19 5.50 -1.30
CA GLN A 155 -5.76 5.23 -1.47
C GLN A 155 -5.27 5.78 -2.83
N SER A 156 -5.57 7.03 -3.13
CA SER A 156 -5.12 7.83 -4.29
C SER A 156 -5.48 7.34 -5.69
N ASP A 157 -5.74 6.06 -5.94
CA ASP A 157 -5.94 5.46 -7.28
C ASP A 157 -7.00 4.32 -7.29
N ILE A 158 -7.71 4.09 -6.18
CA ILE A 158 -8.81 3.12 -6.13
C ILE A 158 -10.15 3.84 -6.21
N ALA A 159 -10.89 3.57 -7.28
CA ALA A 159 -12.31 3.88 -7.36
C ALA A 159 -13.11 2.83 -6.58
N LEU A 160 -13.83 3.25 -5.53
CA LEU A 160 -14.70 2.36 -4.77
C LEU A 160 -16.14 2.43 -5.27
N THR A 161 -16.78 1.27 -5.44
CA THR A 161 -18.23 1.21 -5.52
C THR A 161 -18.86 1.55 -4.17
N LYS A 162 -20.13 1.95 -4.16
CA LYS A 162 -20.86 2.21 -2.91
C LYS A 162 -20.81 1.02 -1.94
N LEU A 163 -20.96 -0.20 -2.46
CA LEU A 163 -20.90 -1.42 -1.66
C LEU A 163 -19.51 -1.63 -1.06
N GLN A 164 -18.44 -1.50 -1.86
CA GLN A 164 -17.07 -1.63 -1.34
C GLN A 164 -16.77 -0.57 -0.27
N ALA A 165 -17.22 0.67 -0.46
CA ALA A 165 -17.06 1.72 0.53
C ALA A 165 -17.85 1.43 1.83
N GLU A 166 -19.07 0.90 1.73
CA GLU A 166 -19.87 0.50 2.89
C GLU A 166 -19.23 -0.68 3.64
N GLU A 167 -18.74 -1.70 2.93
CA GLU A 167 -18.04 -2.86 3.50
C GLU A 167 -16.76 -2.44 4.25
N ILE A 168 -15.90 -1.61 3.63
CA ILE A 168 -14.68 -1.11 4.27
C ILE A 168 -15.02 -0.34 5.56
N VAL A 169 -16.06 0.50 5.54
CA VAL A 169 -16.47 1.30 6.72
C VAL A 169 -17.00 0.40 7.83
N GLU A 170 -17.88 -0.54 7.53
CA GLU A 170 -18.43 -1.48 8.52
C GLU A 170 -17.31 -2.29 9.18
N GLU A 171 -16.31 -2.72 8.41
CA GLU A 171 -15.21 -3.53 8.92
C GLU A 171 -14.26 -2.73 9.82
N ILE A 172 -13.98 -1.47 9.48
CA ILE A 172 -13.21 -0.58 10.35
C ILE A 172 -13.96 -0.38 11.68
N GLU A 173 -15.29 -0.27 11.65
CA GLU A 173 -16.12 -0.18 12.87
C GLU A 173 -16.07 -1.50 13.69
N GLU A 174 -16.09 -2.67 13.04
CA GLU A 174 -15.99 -4.00 13.67
C GLU A 174 -14.60 -4.28 14.26
N GLU A 175 -13.51 -4.04 13.54
CA GLU A 175 -12.13 -4.26 14.02
C GLU A 175 -11.78 -3.37 15.21
N ALA A 176 -12.35 -2.17 15.28
CA ALA A 176 -12.21 -1.31 16.45
C ALA A 176 -12.86 -1.91 17.71
N SER A 177 -13.76 -2.89 17.56
CA SER A 177 -14.57 -3.48 18.63
C SER A 177 -14.09 -4.87 19.10
N GLU A 178 -13.47 -5.68 18.22
CA GLU A 178 -13.07 -7.05 18.54
C GLU A 178 -11.58 -7.31 18.23
N GLY A 179 -10.77 -7.49 19.27
CA GLY A 179 -9.31 -7.50 19.19
C GLY A 179 -8.68 -8.86 18.82
N ASN A 180 -9.00 -9.45 17.66
CA ASN A 180 -8.27 -10.64 17.21
C ASN A 180 -7.97 -10.65 15.69
N ARG A 181 -6.72 -10.96 15.30
CA ARG A 181 -6.16 -10.72 13.95
C ARG A 181 -5.71 -12.00 13.20
N THR A 182 -5.91 -12.06 11.88
CA THR A 182 -5.21 -12.99 10.94
C THR A 182 -4.94 -12.36 9.55
N LYS A 183 -3.98 -12.88 8.75
CA LYS A 183 -3.18 -12.10 7.75
C LYS A 183 -3.56 -12.04 6.27
N ARG A 184 -3.63 -10.83 5.64
CA ARG A 184 -4.39 -10.52 4.39
C ARG A 184 -3.93 -9.34 3.43
N GLN A 185 -4.06 -9.43 2.05
CA GLN A 185 -3.74 -8.45 0.91
C GLN A 185 -4.66 -8.53 -0.36
N ALA A 186 -5.09 -9.70 -0.83
CA ALA A 186 -5.93 -9.85 -2.05
C ALA A 186 -7.45 -9.74 -1.76
N PHE A 187 -8.24 -9.11 -2.62
CA PHE A 187 -9.65 -8.85 -2.38
C PHE A 187 -10.48 -10.14 -2.34
N LYS A 188 -10.93 -10.52 -1.14
CA LYS A 188 -11.74 -11.71 -0.89
C LYS A 188 -12.86 -11.35 0.08
N ASP A 189 -13.93 -10.79 -0.45
CA ASP A 189 -15.15 -10.49 0.30
C ASP A 189 -16.01 -11.75 0.54
N GLY A 190 -17.13 -11.59 1.26
CA GLY A 190 -18.12 -12.66 1.48
C GLY A 190 -18.81 -13.14 0.20
N THR A 191 -18.56 -12.50 -0.94
CA THR A 191 -19.12 -12.87 -2.25
C THR A 191 -18.14 -13.64 -3.14
N TYR A 192 -16.90 -13.86 -2.69
CA TYR A 192 -15.89 -14.66 -3.37
C TYR A 192 -16.41 -16.07 -3.72
N PRO A 193 -16.13 -16.60 -4.94
CA PRO A 193 -15.24 -16.09 -5.98
C PRO A 193 -15.94 -15.17 -7.02
N ARG A 194 -17.14 -14.63 -6.75
CA ARG A 194 -17.91 -13.88 -7.78
C ARG A 194 -17.20 -12.65 -8.32
N LYS A 195 -16.27 -12.07 -7.57
CA LYS A 195 -15.49 -10.88 -7.96
C LYS A 195 -14.27 -11.19 -8.83
N LEU A 196 -14.01 -12.46 -9.12
CA LEU A 196 -12.95 -12.86 -10.04
C LEU A 196 -13.40 -12.71 -11.50
N TRP A 197 -12.42 -12.51 -12.37
CA TRP A 197 -12.54 -12.61 -13.82
C TRP A 197 -12.41 -14.08 -14.26
N SER A 198 -13.46 -14.89 -14.06
CA SER A 198 -13.42 -16.35 -14.22
C SER A 198 -13.08 -16.83 -15.63
N GLU A 199 -13.51 -16.09 -16.66
CA GLU A 199 -13.30 -16.42 -18.08
C GLU A 199 -12.14 -15.63 -18.72
N GLY A 200 -11.29 -15.03 -17.88
CA GLY A 200 -10.32 -14.02 -18.31
C GLY A 200 -10.92 -12.61 -18.34
N VAL A 201 -10.06 -11.64 -18.63
CA VAL A 201 -10.39 -10.22 -18.64
C VAL A 201 -10.65 -9.78 -20.07
N ASN A 202 -11.88 -9.34 -20.36
CA ASN A 202 -12.15 -8.64 -21.60
C ASN A 202 -11.87 -7.15 -21.42
N TYR A 203 -11.34 -6.48 -22.43
CA TYR A 203 -11.11 -5.04 -22.40
C TYR A 203 -11.37 -4.40 -23.77
N TYR A 204 -11.51 -3.09 -23.83
CA TYR A 204 -11.44 -2.34 -25.08
C TYR A 204 -10.95 -0.92 -24.82
N PHE A 205 -10.43 -0.28 -25.86
CA PHE A 205 -9.95 1.09 -25.78
C PHE A 205 -11.00 2.10 -26.21
N HIS A 206 -11.15 3.17 -25.43
CA HIS A 206 -11.94 4.33 -25.83
C HIS A 206 -11.37 4.97 -27.11
N PRO A 207 -12.18 5.58 -28.00
CA PRO A 207 -11.67 6.18 -29.24
C PRO A 207 -10.56 7.23 -29.08
N TYR A 208 -10.50 7.92 -27.93
CA TYR A 208 -9.45 8.92 -27.63
C TYR A 208 -8.17 8.34 -27.01
N SER A 209 -8.05 7.02 -26.93
CA SER A 209 -6.84 6.34 -26.46
C SER A 209 -5.62 6.66 -27.32
N SER A 210 -4.56 7.19 -26.71
CA SER A 210 -3.28 7.40 -27.40
C SER A 210 -2.60 6.07 -27.72
N ARG A 211 -1.63 6.09 -28.65
CA ARG A 211 -0.85 4.89 -28.98
C ARG A 211 -0.03 4.41 -27.79
N GLU A 212 0.51 5.35 -27.02
CA GLU A 212 1.35 5.13 -25.85
C GLU A 212 0.52 4.48 -24.73
N MET A 213 -0.70 4.99 -24.48
CA MET A 213 -1.63 4.42 -23.50
C MET A 213 -2.04 2.98 -23.89
N ARG A 214 -2.35 2.75 -25.17
CA ARG A 214 -2.68 1.41 -25.68
C ARG A 214 -1.51 0.44 -25.48
N SER A 215 -0.30 0.86 -25.86
CA SER A 215 0.91 0.05 -25.73
C SER A 215 1.19 -0.28 -24.26
N ALA A 216 1.13 0.71 -23.37
CA ALA A 216 1.34 0.53 -21.94
C ALA A 216 0.34 -0.48 -21.35
N PHE A 217 -0.95 -0.36 -21.68
CA PHE A 217 -1.97 -1.30 -21.21
C PHE A 217 -1.73 -2.71 -21.72
N VAL A 218 -1.50 -2.90 -23.02
CA VAL A 218 -1.28 -4.24 -23.60
C VAL A 218 -0.03 -4.90 -23.00
N LYS A 219 1.06 -4.15 -22.85
CA LYS A 219 2.28 -4.67 -22.21
C LYS A 219 2.06 -4.97 -20.72
N GLY A 220 1.36 -4.10 -19.99
CA GLY A 220 1.01 -4.31 -18.59
C GLY A 220 0.15 -5.55 -18.38
N ALA A 221 -0.87 -5.75 -19.23
CA ALA A 221 -1.69 -6.95 -19.26
C ALA A 221 -0.84 -8.19 -19.54
N LYS A 222 0.13 -8.07 -20.45
CA LYS A 222 1.00 -9.19 -20.81
C LYS A 222 1.87 -9.66 -19.64
N LEU A 223 2.35 -8.74 -18.80
CA LEU A 223 3.15 -9.07 -17.61
C LEU A 223 2.37 -9.94 -16.62
N TRP A 224 1.05 -9.73 -16.48
CA TRP A 224 0.19 -10.60 -15.69
C TRP A 224 -0.19 -11.88 -16.43
N GLU A 225 -0.56 -11.77 -17.71
CA GLU A 225 -1.04 -12.90 -18.52
C GLU A 225 0.00 -14.02 -18.61
N GLN A 226 1.27 -13.67 -18.87
CA GLN A 226 2.31 -14.64 -19.16
C GLN A 226 2.60 -15.59 -17.98
N ASP A 227 2.55 -15.08 -16.75
CA ASP A 227 2.92 -15.78 -15.52
C ASP A 227 1.71 -16.13 -14.64
N THR A 228 0.50 -16.04 -15.20
CA THR A 228 -0.74 -16.47 -14.54
C THR A 228 -1.56 -17.33 -15.49
N CYS A 229 -2.71 -17.80 -15.02
CA CYS A 229 -3.67 -18.51 -15.85
C CYS A 229 -4.77 -17.62 -16.43
N ILE A 230 -4.65 -16.30 -16.27
CA ILE A 230 -5.66 -15.30 -16.65
C ILE A 230 -5.36 -14.81 -18.05
N ASP A 231 -6.32 -14.90 -18.96
CA ASP A 231 -6.19 -14.39 -20.34
C ASP A 231 -6.72 -12.96 -20.44
N PHE A 232 -6.12 -12.16 -21.32
CA PHE A 232 -6.61 -10.82 -21.65
C PHE A 232 -7.07 -10.77 -23.11
N ARG A 233 -8.28 -10.28 -23.36
CA ARG A 233 -8.90 -10.31 -24.70
C ARG A 233 -9.53 -8.98 -25.04
N GLU A 234 -9.19 -8.41 -26.19
CA GLU A 234 -9.84 -7.19 -26.66
C GLU A 234 -11.23 -7.50 -27.24
N SER A 235 -12.29 -6.96 -26.63
CA SER A 235 -13.67 -7.11 -27.07
C SER A 235 -14.56 -6.00 -26.53
N SER A 236 -15.06 -5.14 -27.43
CA SER A 236 -16.06 -4.11 -27.11
C SER A 236 -17.47 -4.65 -26.91
N TYR A 237 -17.72 -5.92 -27.24
CA TYR A 237 -19.04 -6.56 -27.16
C TYR A 237 -19.21 -7.45 -25.94
N ALA A 238 -18.11 -7.86 -25.29
CA ALA A 238 -18.16 -8.69 -24.10
C ALA A 238 -18.96 -7.99 -22.98
N LYS A 239 -19.89 -8.70 -22.33
CA LYS A 239 -20.75 -8.11 -21.29
C LYS A 239 -19.91 -7.53 -20.15
N ASP A 240 -19.07 -8.37 -19.55
CA ASP A 240 -18.13 -7.97 -18.51
C ASP A 240 -16.81 -7.60 -19.16
N ARG A 241 -16.42 -6.33 -19.09
CA ARG A 241 -15.22 -5.80 -19.75
C ARG A 241 -14.68 -4.55 -19.08
N ILE A 242 -13.39 -4.29 -19.27
CA ILE A 242 -12.74 -3.05 -18.87
C ILE A 242 -12.75 -2.06 -20.03
N LYS A 243 -13.26 -0.86 -19.81
CA LYS A 243 -13.09 0.29 -20.70
C LYS A 243 -11.81 1.02 -20.30
N VAL A 244 -10.78 0.97 -21.15
CA VAL A 244 -9.52 1.69 -20.94
C VAL A 244 -9.61 3.04 -21.63
N PHE A 245 -9.45 4.13 -20.89
CA PHE A 245 -9.70 5.49 -21.39
C PHE A 245 -8.84 6.54 -20.67
N PRO A 246 -8.57 7.68 -21.31
CA PRO A 246 -7.71 8.72 -20.76
C PRO A 246 -8.54 9.74 -19.95
N GLU A 247 -9.00 9.37 -18.75
CA GLU A 247 -9.58 10.33 -17.79
C GLU A 247 -8.47 10.98 -16.95
N ASP A 248 -8.84 11.89 -16.05
CA ASP A 248 -7.89 12.52 -15.14
C ASP A 248 -7.29 11.49 -14.17
N GLY A 249 -5.96 11.38 -14.17
CA GLY A 249 -5.20 10.46 -13.32
C GLY A 249 -5.18 8.99 -13.78
N CYS A 250 -4.48 8.16 -12.99
CA CYS A 250 -4.34 6.72 -13.14
C CYS A 250 -5.14 6.05 -12.02
N TRP A 251 -6.15 5.25 -12.35
CA TRP A 251 -6.95 4.60 -11.33
C TRP A 251 -7.78 3.45 -11.89
N SER A 252 -8.22 2.57 -11.00
CA SER A 252 -8.99 1.39 -11.33
C SER A 252 -9.95 1.01 -10.20
N TYR A 253 -10.92 0.16 -10.52
CA TYR A 253 -11.73 -0.52 -9.50
C TYR A 253 -11.02 -1.79 -9.02
N VAL A 254 -11.31 -2.21 -7.79
CA VAL A 254 -10.78 -3.48 -7.28
C VAL A 254 -11.67 -4.65 -7.68
N GLY A 255 -11.12 -5.58 -8.47
CA GLY A 255 -11.79 -6.80 -8.93
C GLY A 255 -12.86 -6.57 -10.02
N ARG A 256 -13.58 -7.64 -10.37
CA ARG A 256 -14.68 -7.61 -11.35
C ARG A 256 -15.96 -7.11 -10.70
N LEU A 257 -16.49 -6.00 -11.21
CA LEU A 257 -17.78 -5.44 -10.77
C LEU A 257 -18.97 -6.07 -11.49
N GLY A 258 -18.76 -6.55 -12.72
CA GLY A 258 -19.79 -6.99 -13.65
C GLY A 258 -20.23 -5.85 -14.57
N ASN A 259 -20.63 -6.21 -15.80
CA ASN A 259 -20.79 -5.29 -16.93
C ASN A 259 -19.50 -4.53 -17.28
N GLU A 260 -19.62 -3.40 -17.97
CA GLU A 260 -18.50 -2.52 -18.27
C GLU A 260 -18.03 -1.78 -17.00
N GLN A 261 -16.72 -1.81 -16.72
CA GLN A 261 -16.08 -1.01 -15.68
C GLN A 261 -14.93 -0.18 -16.26
N ALA A 262 -14.70 1.00 -15.70
CA ALA A 262 -13.69 1.95 -16.14
C ALA A 262 -12.30 1.61 -15.55
N LEU A 263 -11.24 1.87 -16.33
CA LEU A 263 -9.86 1.95 -15.87
C LEU A 263 -9.22 3.16 -16.57
N SER A 264 -8.76 4.13 -15.78
CA SER A 264 -8.16 5.35 -16.30
C SER A 264 -6.65 5.19 -16.46
N LEU A 265 -6.16 5.50 -17.66
CA LEU A 265 -4.75 5.76 -17.92
C LEU A 265 -4.65 7.15 -18.55
N GLY A 266 -4.80 8.16 -17.71
CA GLY A 266 -4.74 9.57 -18.09
C GLY A 266 -3.35 10.04 -18.50
N ARG A 267 -3.25 11.35 -18.70
CA ARG A 267 -1.97 12.01 -19.00
C ARG A 267 -0.98 11.77 -17.85
N GLY A 268 0.20 11.23 -18.19
CA GLY A 268 1.25 10.86 -17.24
C GLY A 268 1.27 9.36 -16.89
N CYS A 269 0.17 8.65 -17.16
CA CYS A 269 -0.01 7.24 -16.83
C CYS A 269 0.50 6.28 -17.92
N GLU A 270 1.06 6.79 -19.02
CA GLU A 270 1.50 6.02 -20.20
C GLU A 270 2.82 5.26 -19.95
N ALA A 271 2.88 4.50 -18.85
CA ALA A 271 3.98 3.64 -18.47
C ALA A 271 3.47 2.22 -18.21
N VAL A 272 4.20 1.22 -18.71
CA VAL A 272 3.88 -0.21 -18.52
C VAL A 272 3.73 -0.57 -17.04
N SER A 273 4.57 -0.01 -16.17
CA SER A 273 4.50 -0.22 -14.72
C SER A 273 3.20 0.33 -14.10
N ILE A 274 2.75 1.51 -14.53
CA ILE A 274 1.50 2.11 -14.06
C ILE A 274 0.31 1.29 -14.56
N ALA A 275 0.29 0.95 -15.86
CA ALA A 275 -0.76 0.10 -16.40
C ALA A 275 -0.83 -1.27 -15.71
N ALA A 276 0.32 -1.90 -15.43
CA ALA A 276 0.36 -3.16 -14.70
C ALA A 276 -0.18 -3.02 -13.25
N HIS A 277 0.09 -1.90 -12.59
CA HIS A 277 -0.48 -1.58 -11.27
C HIS A 277 -2.02 -1.48 -11.32
N GLU A 278 -2.56 -0.68 -12.25
CA GLU A 278 -4.02 -0.50 -12.39
C GLU A 278 -4.74 -1.79 -12.81
N ILE A 279 -4.07 -2.63 -13.60
CA ILE A 279 -4.55 -3.97 -13.91
C ILE A 279 -4.51 -4.86 -12.66
N GLY A 280 -3.49 -4.73 -11.81
CA GLY A 280 -3.42 -5.39 -10.50
C GLY A 280 -4.65 -5.10 -9.64
N HIS A 281 -5.08 -3.83 -9.57
CA HIS A 281 -6.35 -3.45 -8.96
C HIS A 281 -7.55 -4.14 -9.62
N ALA A 282 -7.66 -4.07 -10.95
CA ALA A 282 -8.76 -4.70 -11.68
C ALA A 282 -8.84 -6.22 -11.47
N LEU A 283 -7.70 -6.87 -11.21
CA LEU A 283 -7.59 -8.29 -10.87
C LEU A 283 -7.88 -8.60 -9.39
N GLY A 284 -8.05 -7.58 -8.55
CA GLY A 284 -8.48 -7.73 -7.17
C GLY A 284 -7.41 -7.44 -6.12
N PHE A 285 -6.32 -6.75 -6.44
CA PHE A 285 -5.36 -6.33 -5.43
C PHE A 285 -5.69 -4.97 -4.83
N PHE A 286 -5.60 -4.88 -3.50
CA PHE A 286 -5.36 -3.62 -2.81
C PHE A 286 -3.86 -3.38 -2.69
N HIS A 287 -3.49 -2.22 -2.19
CA HIS A 287 -2.10 -1.90 -1.96
C HIS A 287 -1.43 -2.76 -0.89
N THR A 288 -0.13 -2.98 -1.04
CA THR A 288 0.67 -3.73 -0.07
C THR A 288 0.80 -2.95 1.25
N MET A 289 0.90 -1.61 1.19
CA MET A 289 1.03 -0.75 2.37
C MET A 289 -0.25 -0.65 3.22
N SER A 290 -1.36 -1.21 2.75
CA SER A 290 -2.63 -1.21 3.46
C SER A 290 -2.93 -2.57 4.07
N ARG A 291 -2.04 -3.55 3.90
CA ARG A 291 -2.13 -4.81 4.65
C ARG A 291 -2.28 -4.55 6.14
N HIS A 292 -3.18 -5.30 6.76
CA HIS A 292 -3.42 -5.31 8.20
C HIS A 292 -2.13 -5.56 9.05
N ASP A 293 -1.15 -6.33 8.53
CA ASP A 293 0.15 -6.69 9.15
C ASP A 293 1.29 -5.73 8.79
N ARG A 294 1.03 -4.68 7.99
CA ARG A 294 2.09 -3.75 7.53
C ARG A 294 2.95 -3.18 8.65
N ASP A 295 2.39 -3.00 9.86
CA ASP A 295 3.09 -2.31 10.96
C ASP A 295 4.24 -3.20 11.53
N GLU A 296 4.33 -4.47 11.12
CA GLU A 296 5.48 -5.35 11.34
C GLU A 296 6.65 -5.04 10.38
N TYR A 297 6.39 -4.36 9.26
CA TYR A 297 7.32 -4.17 8.14
C TYR A 297 7.62 -2.71 7.83
N ILE A 298 6.67 -1.80 8.06
CA ILE A 298 6.80 -0.36 7.84
C ILE A 298 6.26 0.42 9.05
N THR A 299 6.81 1.61 9.27
CA THR A 299 6.28 2.62 10.20
C THR A 299 5.74 3.81 9.41
N ILE A 300 4.50 4.19 9.69
CA ILE A 300 3.86 5.38 9.14
C ILE A 300 4.21 6.60 10.01
N ASN A 301 4.86 7.60 9.42
CA ASN A 301 5.15 8.88 10.05
C ASN A 301 4.08 9.92 9.71
N THR A 302 3.01 9.93 10.50
CA THR A 302 1.88 10.86 10.35
C THR A 302 2.26 12.34 10.41
N ALA A 303 3.40 12.68 11.02
CA ALA A 303 3.91 14.05 11.06
C ALA A 303 4.49 14.52 9.71
N ASN A 304 4.72 13.62 8.75
CA ASN A 304 5.13 13.97 7.39
C ASN A 304 3.97 13.93 6.40
N ILE A 305 2.80 13.41 6.78
CA ILE A 305 1.64 13.25 5.90
C ILE A 305 0.84 14.55 5.83
N LYS A 306 0.35 14.88 4.62
CA LYS A 306 -0.61 15.97 4.41
C LYS A 306 -1.84 15.76 5.31
N PRO A 307 -2.31 16.78 6.07
CA PRO A 307 -3.38 16.59 7.06
C PRO A 307 -4.65 15.93 6.51
N ASP A 308 -5.03 16.27 5.27
CA ASP A 308 -6.24 15.75 4.60
C ASP A 308 -6.01 14.41 3.88
N TRP A 309 -4.87 13.75 4.07
CA TRP A 309 -4.49 12.49 3.41
C TRP A 309 -4.25 11.33 4.40
N LEU A 310 -4.52 11.51 5.69
CA LEU A 310 -4.26 10.47 6.69
C LEU A 310 -5.07 9.18 6.45
N ASP A 311 -6.27 9.31 5.88
CA ASP A 311 -7.16 8.22 5.52
C ASP A 311 -6.62 7.36 4.36
N GLN A 312 -5.72 7.90 3.55
CA GLN A 312 -5.03 7.18 2.46
C GLN A 312 -4.05 6.11 2.99
N PHE A 313 -3.78 6.10 4.30
CA PHE A 313 -2.97 5.09 4.99
C PHE A 313 -3.82 4.19 5.91
N THR A 314 -5.14 4.20 5.75
CA THR A 314 -6.03 3.24 6.44
C THR A 314 -5.63 1.83 6.01
N LYS A 315 -5.53 0.90 6.96
CA LYS A 315 -5.28 -0.51 6.60
C LYS A 315 -6.58 -1.20 6.26
N GLU A 316 -6.50 -2.08 5.28
CA GLU A 316 -7.53 -3.05 4.95
C GLU A 316 -7.73 -4.01 6.11
N THR A 317 -8.94 -4.56 6.15
CA THR A 317 -9.36 -5.42 7.25
C THR A 317 -9.08 -6.88 6.92
N THR A 318 -9.16 -7.72 7.95
CA THR A 318 -8.97 -9.17 7.79
C THR A 318 -10.18 -9.89 7.17
N ARG A 319 -11.24 -9.18 6.79
CA ARG A 319 -12.45 -9.79 6.19
C ARG A 319 -12.47 -9.68 4.67
N THR A 320 -11.97 -8.58 4.11
CA THR A 320 -12.02 -8.27 2.66
C THR A 320 -10.72 -8.51 1.92
N ASN A 321 -9.66 -8.86 2.62
CA ASN A 321 -8.31 -8.90 2.08
C ASN A 321 -7.76 -10.33 2.34
N TYR A 322 -6.82 -10.97 1.61
CA TYR A 322 -6.23 -12.29 1.96
C TYR A 322 -4.80 -12.51 1.41
N ASN A 323 -3.83 -12.93 2.24
CA ASN A 323 -2.39 -12.95 1.92
C ASN A 323 -1.92 -14.34 1.50
N TYR A 324 -2.74 -15.36 1.70
CA TYR A 324 -2.38 -16.76 1.45
C TYR A 324 -1.11 -17.21 2.19
N GLY A 325 -0.82 -16.61 3.37
CA GLY A 325 0.38 -16.89 4.16
C GLY A 325 1.67 -16.28 3.60
N MET A 326 1.60 -15.45 2.55
CA MET A 326 2.76 -14.84 1.93
C MET A 326 3.29 -13.65 2.73
N THR A 327 4.62 -13.52 2.71
CA THR A 327 5.37 -12.47 3.40
C THR A 327 5.10 -11.09 2.77
N TYR A 328 5.46 -10.02 3.48
CA TYR A 328 5.30 -8.66 2.99
C TYR A 328 6.47 -8.31 2.06
N ASP A 329 6.19 -8.10 0.78
CA ASP A 329 7.22 -7.68 -0.18
C ASP A 329 7.25 -6.15 -0.30
N SER A 330 8.33 -5.55 0.21
CA SER A 330 8.59 -4.11 0.09
C SER A 330 8.72 -3.64 -1.36
N GLY A 331 9.07 -4.56 -2.28
CA GLY A 331 9.21 -4.30 -3.70
C GLY A 331 8.01 -4.75 -4.55
N SER A 332 6.86 -4.99 -3.93
CA SER A 332 5.60 -5.24 -4.65
C SER A 332 5.23 -4.05 -5.54
N ILE A 333 4.70 -4.31 -6.73
CA ILE A 333 4.19 -3.26 -7.63
C ILE A 333 3.02 -2.49 -7.01
N MET A 334 2.31 -3.12 -6.08
CA MET A 334 1.17 -2.54 -5.36
C MET A 334 1.60 -1.76 -4.11
N HIS A 335 2.91 -1.55 -3.88
CA HIS A 335 3.41 -0.80 -2.74
C HIS A 335 3.64 0.67 -3.11
N TYR A 336 3.11 1.60 -2.31
CA TYR A 336 3.41 3.03 -2.41
C TYR A 336 4.89 3.39 -2.24
N GLY A 337 5.31 4.52 -2.81
CA GLY A 337 6.61 5.12 -2.56
C GLY A 337 6.77 5.64 -1.12
N ALA A 338 8.00 5.65 -0.60
CA ALA A 338 8.28 6.06 0.78
C ALA A 338 7.78 7.47 1.15
N ARG A 339 7.62 8.37 0.18
CA ARG A 339 7.20 9.78 0.34
C ARG A 339 5.80 10.06 -0.19
N SER A 340 5.01 9.04 -0.54
CA SER A 340 3.61 9.23 -0.95
C SER A 340 2.85 10.10 0.07
N ALA A 341 2.06 11.07 -0.43
CA ALA A 341 1.32 12.06 0.38
C ALA A 341 2.17 12.92 1.35
N SER A 342 3.48 13.06 1.10
CA SER A 342 4.35 13.88 1.96
C SER A 342 4.02 15.37 1.85
N ARG A 343 3.99 16.06 2.99
CA ARG A 343 3.82 17.53 3.07
C ARG A 343 5.14 18.31 3.08
N ASN A 344 6.26 17.63 3.30
CA ASN A 344 7.57 18.23 3.55
C ASN A 344 8.72 17.52 2.83
N LYS A 345 8.41 16.69 1.83
CA LYS A 345 9.35 15.87 1.04
C LYS A 345 10.15 14.86 1.88
N GLN A 346 9.79 14.66 3.15
CA GLN A 346 10.35 13.64 4.01
C GLN A 346 9.52 12.34 3.90
N PRO A 347 10.12 11.16 4.13
CA PRO A 347 9.40 9.89 4.08
C PRO A 347 8.18 9.86 5.01
N THR A 348 7.02 9.52 4.46
CA THR A 348 5.78 9.23 5.20
C THR A 348 5.74 7.78 5.64
N MET A 349 6.44 6.89 4.94
CA MET A 349 6.61 5.49 5.29
C MET A 349 8.09 5.15 5.42
N VAL A 350 8.42 4.41 6.47
CA VAL A 350 9.79 3.99 6.76
C VAL A 350 9.82 2.48 6.94
N PRO A 351 10.54 1.71 6.12
CA PRO A 351 10.65 0.28 6.33
C PRO A 351 11.44 -0.01 7.61
N MET A 352 11.06 -1.08 8.30
CA MET A 352 11.76 -1.52 9.52
C MET A 352 13.22 -1.87 9.22
N ASP A 353 13.48 -2.44 8.05
CA ASP A 353 14.80 -2.47 7.45
C ASP A 353 14.96 -1.30 6.47
N VAL A 354 15.64 -0.25 6.94
CA VAL A 354 15.85 1.02 6.20
C VAL A 354 16.57 0.85 4.86
N ARG A 355 17.21 -0.31 4.61
CA ARG A 355 17.82 -0.61 3.31
C ARG A 355 16.78 -0.74 2.20
N TYR A 356 15.52 -1.01 2.54
CA TYR A 356 14.39 -1.02 1.61
C TYR A 356 13.81 0.37 1.29
N GLN A 357 14.39 1.45 1.81
CA GLN A 357 13.86 2.81 1.66
C GLN A 357 13.48 3.18 0.21
N GLU A 358 14.33 2.85 -0.77
CA GLU A 358 14.08 3.13 -2.20
C GLU A 358 13.44 1.95 -2.94
N THR A 359 13.26 0.80 -2.29
CA THR A 359 12.53 -0.34 -2.86
C THR A 359 11.01 -0.10 -2.85
N LEU A 360 10.51 0.67 -1.88
CA LEU A 360 9.09 1.05 -1.78
C LEU A 360 8.69 1.90 -3.00
N GLY A 361 7.63 1.54 -3.72
CA GLY A 361 7.23 2.21 -4.98
C GLY A 361 7.67 1.48 -6.25
N SER A 362 8.05 0.20 -6.13
CA SER A 362 8.59 -0.64 -7.20
C SER A 362 7.84 -0.55 -8.54
N PRO A 363 8.56 -0.45 -9.69
CA PRO A 363 7.93 -0.50 -11.01
C PRO A 363 7.71 -1.93 -11.54
N PHE A 364 7.99 -2.97 -10.74
CA PHE A 364 7.97 -4.36 -11.19
C PHE A 364 7.00 -5.20 -10.38
N ILE A 365 6.24 -6.06 -11.07
CA ILE A 365 5.47 -7.13 -10.43
C ILE A 365 6.46 -8.05 -9.71
N SER A 366 6.32 -8.16 -8.39
CA SER A 366 7.17 -9.02 -7.59
C SER A 366 6.78 -10.49 -7.74
N PHE A 367 7.67 -11.39 -7.34
CA PHE A 367 7.35 -12.80 -7.28
C PHE A 367 6.21 -13.10 -6.29
N ILE A 368 6.14 -12.34 -5.19
CA ILE A 368 5.03 -12.46 -4.22
C ILE A 368 3.71 -12.02 -4.84
N ASP A 369 3.68 -10.94 -5.64
CA ASP A 369 2.49 -10.52 -6.38
C ASP A 369 2.00 -11.64 -7.31
N LEU A 370 2.91 -12.23 -8.10
CA LEU A 370 2.58 -13.33 -9.00
C LEU A 370 2.09 -14.57 -8.26
N SER A 371 2.79 -14.98 -7.21
CA SER A 371 2.41 -16.15 -6.41
C SER A 371 1.03 -15.95 -5.78
N MET A 372 0.77 -14.75 -5.24
CA MET A 372 -0.50 -14.39 -4.61
C MET A 372 -1.64 -14.41 -5.62
N LEU A 373 -1.44 -13.84 -6.81
CA LEU A 373 -2.48 -13.82 -7.83
C LEU A 373 -2.77 -15.22 -8.37
N ASN A 374 -1.74 -16.04 -8.56
CA ASN A 374 -1.88 -17.43 -8.96
C ASN A 374 -2.61 -18.27 -7.91
N GLU A 375 -2.44 -17.97 -6.62
CA GLU A 375 -3.24 -18.58 -5.56
C GLU A 375 -4.68 -18.06 -5.58
N HIS A 376 -4.84 -16.74 -5.75
CA HIS A 376 -6.14 -16.05 -5.75
C HIS A 376 -7.07 -16.53 -6.87
N TYR A 377 -6.51 -16.78 -8.06
CA TYR A 377 -7.25 -17.30 -9.21
C TYR A 377 -7.19 -18.84 -9.33
N ASN A 378 -6.68 -19.53 -8.29
CA ASN A 378 -6.52 -20.98 -8.27
C ASN A 378 -5.72 -21.53 -9.47
N CYS A 379 -4.81 -20.73 -10.02
CA CYS A 379 -3.97 -21.09 -11.15
C CYS A 379 -2.98 -22.21 -10.80
N LYS A 380 -2.45 -22.24 -9.57
CA LYS A 380 -1.51 -23.28 -9.14
C LYS A 380 -2.12 -24.68 -9.15
N ALA A 381 -3.44 -24.79 -8.98
CA ALA A 381 -4.15 -26.07 -9.04
C ALA A 381 -4.21 -26.67 -10.45
N LYS A 382 -3.88 -25.91 -11.51
CA LYS A 382 -3.80 -26.44 -12.88
C LYS A 382 -2.64 -27.42 -13.07
N CYS A 383 -1.64 -27.37 -12.19
CA CYS A 383 -0.47 -28.24 -12.27
C CYS A 383 -0.53 -29.36 -11.23
N ASN A 384 -0.35 -30.60 -11.69
CA ASN A 384 -0.31 -31.78 -10.83
C ASN A 384 1.00 -31.80 -10.02
N LYS A 385 0.91 -31.95 -8.69
CA LYS A 385 2.09 -31.84 -7.81
C LYS A 385 3.13 -32.94 -8.05
N GLU A 386 2.69 -34.12 -8.47
CA GLU A 386 3.55 -35.29 -8.66
C GLU A 386 4.36 -35.19 -9.96
N THR A 387 3.73 -34.79 -11.07
CA THR A 387 4.32 -34.80 -12.42
C THR A 387 4.92 -33.47 -12.87
N SER A 388 4.55 -32.36 -12.23
CA SER A 388 5.05 -31.03 -12.60
C SER A 388 6.49 -30.80 -12.14
N ALA A 389 7.10 -29.74 -12.68
CA ALA A 389 8.45 -29.31 -12.33
C ALA A 389 8.64 -29.15 -10.82
N LYS A 390 9.79 -29.63 -10.31
CA LYS A 390 10.20 -29.41 -8.92
C LYS A 390 10.97 -28.09 -8.86
N CYS A 391 10.27 -27.04 -8.46
CA CYS A 391 10.81 -25.69 -8.41
C CYS A 391 11.65 -25.47 -7.16
N GLU A 392 12.81 -24.86 -7.32
CA GLU A 392 13.68 -24.48 -6.21
C GLU A 392 13.47 -23.02 -5.80
N ARG A 393 14.11 -22.63 -4.68
CA ARG A 393 14.16 -21.25 -4.18
C ARG A 393 12.79 -20.62 -3.92
N GLY A 394 11.78 -21.46 -3.67
CA GLY A 394 10.40 -21.01 -3.43
C GLY A 394 9.58 -20.77 -4.70
N GLY A 395 10.11 -21.06 -5.90
CA GLY A 395 9.34 -21.06 -7.15
C GLY A 395 8.17 -22.04 -7.15
N PHE A 396 7.28 -21.93 -8.13
CA PHE A 396 6.14 -22.85 -8.30
C PHE A 396 5.89 -23.19 -9.77
N PRO A 397 5.26 -24.34 -10.09
CA PRO A 397 5.01 -24.75 -11.47
C PRO A 397 4.21 -23.69 -12.23
N HIS A 398 4.62 -23.43 -13.46
CA HIS A 398 4.01 -22.41 -14.30
C HIS A 398 2.62 -22.88 -14.77
N PRO A 399 1.53 -22.13 -14.52
CA PRO A 399 0.16 -22.62 -14.71
C PRO A 399 -0.25 -22.86 -16.17
N ARG A 400 0.50 -22.27 -17.12
CA ARG A 400 0.34 -22.50 -18.57
C ARG A 400 1.28 -23.57 -19.13
N ASP A 401 2.27 -24.00 -18.36
CA ASP A 401 3.26 -25.00 -18.75
C ASP A 401 3.88 -25.62 -17.50
N CYS A 402 3.24 -26.66 -16.99
CA CYS A 402 3.62 -27.30 -15.73
C CYS A 402 5.00 -28.00 -15.77
N SER A 403 5.65 -28.03 -16.95
CA SER A 403 6.99 -28.58 -17.09
C SER A 403 8.10 -27.61 -16.66
N LYS A 404 7.78 -26.32 -16.44
CA LYS A 404 8.72 -25.30 -15.97
C LYS A 404 8.16 -24.54 -14.77
N CYS A 405 8.98 -23.68 -14.18
CA CYS A 405 8.66 -22.91 -12.99
C CYS A 405 8.52 -21.41 -13.27
N ILE A 406 7.67 -20.75 -12.48
CA ILE A 406 7.77 -19.32 -12.20
C ILE A 406 8.77 -19.15 -11.07
N CYS A 407 9.76 -18.27 -11.27
CA CYS A 407 10.92 -18.15 -10.40
C CYS A 407 10.98 -16.78 -9.71
N PRO A 408 11.50 -16.71 -8.48
CA PRO A 408 11.81 -15.44 -7.85
C PRO A 408 12.78 -14.60 -8.69
N GLY A 409 12.68 -13.27 -8.57
CA GLY A 409 13.48 -12.35 -9.36
C GLY A 409 14.98 -12.60 -9.21
N GLY A 410 15.70 -12.66 -10.34
CA GLY A 410 17.12 -13.01 -10.37
C GLY A 410 17.41 -14.50 -10.54
N TYR A 411 16.38 -15.35 -10.61
CA TYR A 411 16.45 -16.76 -10.95
C TYR A 411 15.59 -17.09 -12.18
N SER A 412 15.96 -18.11 -12.94
CA SER A 412 15.26 -18.59 -14.12
C SER A 412 15.54 -20.08 -14.38
N GLY A 413 15.19 -20.54 -15.57
CA GLY A 413 15.38 -21.93 -15.97
C GLY A 413 14.18 -22.79 -15.62
N LYS A 414 14.26 -24.08 -15.95
CA LYS A 414 13.14 -25.01 -15.75
C LYS A 414 12.77 -25.17 -14.28
N THR A 415 13.74 -25.04 -13.38
CA THR A 415 13.59 -25.31 -11.93
C THR A 415 14.07 -24.16 -11.03
N CYS A 416 14.29 -22.95 -11.58
CA CYS A 416 14.77 -21.78 -10.83
C CYS A 416 16.23 -21.87 -10.34
N THR A 417 17.06 -22.61 -11.07
CA THR A 417 18.48 -22.84 -10.76
C THR A 417 19.43 -22.20 -11.77
N GLU A 418 18.91 -21.41 -12.71
CA GLU A 418 19.69 -20.74 -13.74
C GLU A 418 19.62 -19.22 -13.58
N ARG A 419 20.63 -18.51 -14.11
CA ARG A 419 20.63 -17.06 -14.18
C ARG A 419 19.73 -16.62 -15.35
N PRO A 420 18.90 -15.59 -15.18
CA PRO A 420 18.13 -15.04 -16.29
C PRO A 420 19.00 -14.74 -17.50
N SER A 421 18.46 -15.04 -18.68
CA SER A 421 19.14 -14.80 -19.96
C SER A 421 19.29 -13.30 -20.25
N GLY A 422 20.08 -12.98 -21.28
CA GLY A 422 20.44 -11.60 -21.63
C GLY A 422 21.81 -11.20 -21.10
N CYS A 423 22.01 -9.89 -20.94
CA CYS A 423 23.28 -9.32 -20.48
C CYS A 423 23.57 -9.61 -19.00
N GLY A 424 24.81 -9.31 -18.60
CA GLY A 424 25.37 -9.69 -17.31
C GLY A 424 26.04 -11.07 -17.35
N LYS A 425 26.56 -11.53 -16.20
CA LYS A 425 27.37 -12.74 -16.12
C LYS A 425 27.41 -13.32 -14.70
N THR A 426 27.76 -14.59 -14.60
CA THR A 426 28.15 -15.20 -13.33
C THR A 426 29.62 -14.91 -13.05
N VAL A 427 29.92 -14.45 -11.84
CA VAL A 427 31.27 -14.19 -11.33
C VAL A 427 31.51 -15.02 -10.07
N GLN A 428 32.75 -15.47 -9.88
CA GLN A 428 33.17 -16.16 -8.67
C GLN A 428 33.86 -15.14 -7.77
N ALA A 429 33.34 -14.92 -6.58
CA ALA A 429 33.95 -14.05 -5.60
C ALA A 429 35.23 -14.67 -5.04
N SER A 430 36.24 -13.83 -4.80
CA SER A 430 37.41 -14.14 -3.97
C SER A 430 37.27 -13.58 -2.54
N SER A 431 38.30 -13.79 -1.70
CA SER A 431 38.37 -13.15 -0.38
C SER A 431 38.72 -11.66 -0.45
N GLU A 432 39.21 -11.20 -1.61
CA GLU A 432 39.59 -9.82 -1.88
C GLU A 432 38.43 -9.06 -2.52
N TRP A 433 38.44 -7.74 -2.39
CA TRP A 433 37.44 -6.90 -3.04
C TRP A 433 37.65 -6.87 -4.55
N GLU A 434 36.59 -7.22 -5.28
CA GLU A 434 36.55 -7.20 -6.73
C GLU A 434 35.45 -6.27 -7.22
N THR A 435 35.68 -5.55 -8.32
CA THR A 435 34.73 -4.57 -8.85
C THR A 435 33.81 -5.19 -9.91
N LEU A 436 32.51 -4.94 -9.79
CA LEU A 436 31.51 -5.14 -10.82
C LEU A 436 30.96 -3.77 -11.23
N LYS A 437 31.23 -3.37 -12.47
CA LYS A 437 30.72 -2.14 -13.06
C LYS A 437 29.75 -2.50 -14.19
N ASP A 438 28.60 -1.85 -14.21
CA ASP A 438 27.65 -1.95 -15.31
C ASP A 438 27.08 -0.58 -15.67
N THR A 439 26.92 -0.34 -16.97
CA THR A 439 26.43 0.93 -17.53
C THR A 439 25.31 0.64 -18.52
N LEU A 440 24.12 1.17 -18.24
CA LEU A 440 22.90 0.93 -19.00
C LEU A 440 22.22 2.24 -19.39
N GLY A 441 21.38 2.21 -20.42
CA GLY A 441 20.57 3.34 -20.89
C GLY A 441 21.18 4.06 -22.10
N ASP A 442 20.32 4.66 -22.91
CA ASP A 442 20.63 5.24 -24.22
C ASP A 442 20.35 6.75 -24.30
N GLY A 443 20.02 7.37 -23.16
CA GLY A 443 19.72 8.81 -23.10
C GLY A 443 18.25 9.16 -23.28
N ARG A 444 17.34 8.18 -23.46
CA ARG A 444 15.90 8.41 -23.67
C ARG A 444 15.06 7.69 -22.63
N ILE A 445 13.86 8.22 -22.35
CA ILE A 445 12.86 7.48 -21.58
C ILE A 445 12.22 6.45 -22.50
N ASN A 446 12.58 5.19 -22.29
CA ASN A 446 12.07 4.04 -23.00
C ASN A 446 10.83 3.48 -22.30
N GLU A 447 9.97 2.82 -23.07
CA GLU A 447 8.80 2.14 -22.52
C GLU A 447 9.22 0.90 -21.73
N ASP A 448 10.15 0.11 -22.28
CA ASP A 448 10.66 -1.12 -21.69
C ASP A 448 11.96 -0.88 -20.91
N PHE A 449 12.18 -1.69 -19.88
CA PHE A 449 13.44 -1.71 -19.15
C PHE A 449 14.45 -2.62 -19.84
N THR A 450 15.65 -2.09 -20.05
CA THR A 450 16.84 -2.94 -20.20
C THR A 450 17.22 -3.48 -18.83
N LYS A 451 17.44 -4.79 -18.72
CA LYS A 451 17.83 -5.47 -17.48
C LYS A 451 19.04 -6.37 -17.74
N CYS A 452 20.09 -6.23 -16.95
CA CYS A 452 21.19 -7.19 -16.90
C CYS A 452 21.20 -7.93 -15.57
N HIS A 453 21.50 -9.23 -15.63
CA HIS A 453 21.46 -10.10 -14.47
C HIS A 453 22.86 -10.66 -14.22
N TYR A 454 23.36 -10.47 -13.00
CA TYR A 454 24.64 -11.01 -12.56
C TYR A 454 24.42 -11.95 -11.38
N TRP A 455 25.25 -12.98 -11.31
CA TRP A 455 25.32 -13.86 -10.16
C TRP A 455 26.70 -13.78 -9.55
N ILE A 456 26.79 -13.37 -8.30
CA ILE A 456 28.03 -13.47 -7.53
C ILE A 456 27.95 -14.78 -6.76
N GLN A 457 28.84 -15.71 -7.05
CA GLN A 457 28.93 -17.02 -6.40
C GLN A 457 30.16 -17.11 -5.52
N SER A 458 30.07 -17.90 -4.47
CA SER A 458 31.17 -18.17 -3.54
C SER A 458 31.13 -19.63 -3.08
N PRO A 459 32.22 -20.18 -2.53
CA PRO A 459 32.25 -21.54 -2.00
C PRO A 459 31.14 -21.79 -0.96
N GLN A 460 30.76 -23.05 -0.77
CA GLN A 460 29.79 -23.42 0.27
C GLN A 460 30.27 -22.96 1.66
N ASN A 461 29.32 -22.65 2.56
CA ASN A 461 29.59 -22.18 3.92
C ASN A 461 30.34 -20.84 4.00
N THR A 462 30.17 -19.97 2.99
CA THR A 462 30.66 -18.59 2.98
C THR A 462 29.50 -17.61 2.84
N GLN A 463 29.76 -16.35 3.18
CA GLN A 463 28.86 -15.22 2.93
C GLN A 463 29.52 -14.24 1.98
N ILE A 464 28.74 -13.66 1.10
CA ILE A 464 29.17 -12.63 0.16
C ILE A 464 28.85 -11.27 0.77
N GLU A 465 29.85 -10.40 0.78
CA GLU A 465 29.70 -8.97 1.02
C GLU A 465 29.59 -8.27 -0.32
N VAL A 466 28.58 -7.42 -0.49
CA VAL A 466 28.44 -6.54 -1.65
C VAL A 466 28.35 -5.11 -1.17
N ARG A 467 29.23 -4.25 -1.67
CA ARG A 467 29.25 -2.82 -1.38
C ARG A 467 28.86 -2.03 -2.62
N LEU A 468 27.90 -1.13 -2.49
CA LEU A 468 27.62 -0.14 -3.52
C LEU A 468 28.67 0.97 -3.42
N VAL A 469 29.52 1.09 -4.44
CA VAL A 469 30.60 2.10 -4.49
C VAL A 469 30.06 3.42 -5.01
N SER A 470 29.28 3.38 -6.09
CA SER A 470 28.64 4.57 -6.64
C SER A 470 27.47 4.21 -7.56
N PHE A 471 26.56 5.17 -7.71
CA PHE A 471 25.48 5.14 -8.68
C PHE A 471 25.34 6.52 -9.33
N SER A 472 24.85 6.57 -10.58
CA SER A 472 24.65 7.83 -11.31
C SER A 472 23.52 8.70 -10.73
N GLU A 473 23.65 10.02 -10.89
CA GLU A 473 22.63 11.00 -10.48
C GLU A 473 21.51 11.19 -11.52
N GLY A 474 20.41 11.84 -11.11
CA GLY A 474 19.37 12.33 -12.01
C GLY A 474 18.26 11.34 -12.34
N VAL A 475 18.12 10.29 -11.53
CA VAL A 475 17.09 9.23 -11.64
C VAL A 475 16.59 8.76 -10.27
N ALA A 476 16.98 9.43 -9.18
CA ALA A 476 16.68 9.01 -7.83
C ALA A 476 15.22 9.31 -7.47
N THR A 477 14.36 8.31 -7.62
CA THR A 477 12.94 8.35 -7.26
C THR A 477 12.59 7.21 -6.32
N ASP A 478 11.59 7.39 -5.47
CA ASP A 478 11.02 6.27 -4.70
C ASP A 478 10.66 5.11 -5.65
N GLY A 479 11.06 3.89 -5.28
CA GLY A 479 10.86 2.70 -6.09
C GLY A 479 11.92 2.47 -7.17
N CYS A 480 12.81 3.45 -7.39
CA CYS A 480 13.81 3.45 -8.45
C CYS A 480 13.15 3.17 -9.82
N THR A 481 12.19 4.01 -10.21
CA THR A 481 11.26 3.77 -11.34
C THR A 481 11.89 3.97 -12.72
N TYR A 482 13.11 4.53 -12.79
CA TYR A 482 13.79 4.85 -14.05
C TYR A 482 15.05 4.01 -14.28
N ALA A 483 15.86 3.84 -13.25
CA ALA A 483 17.05 3.00 -13.26
C ALA A 483 17.41 2.63 -11.82
N GLY A 484 18.14 1.54 -11.65
CA GLY A 484 18.59 1.13 -10.33
C GLY A 484 19.38 -0.16 -10.37
N VAL A 485 19.88 -0.54 -9.20
CA VAL A 485 20.47 -1.85 -8.93
C VAL A 485 19.69 -2.53 -7.82
N GLU A 486 19.19 -3.73 -8.09
CA GLU A 486 18.61 -4.63 -7.09
C GLU A 486 19.66 -5.65 -6.64
N ILE A 487 19.91 -5.72 -5.33
CA ILE A 487 20.88 -6.64 -4.72
C ILE A 487 20.14 -7.59 -3.78
N LYS A 488 20.06 -8.88 -4.17
CA LYS A 488 19.29 -9.90 -3.43
C LYS A 488 20.18 -10.65 -2.45
N THR A 489 20.31 -10.09 -1.25
CA THR A 489 21.10 -10.68 -0.16
C THR A 489 20.24 -11.31 0.94
N ASN A 490 18.93 -11.30 0.78
CA ASN A 490 17.91 -11.73 1.75
C ASN A 490 18.07 -13.19 2.21
N GLU A 491 17.50 -13.51 3.37
CA GLU A 491 17.35 -14.91 3.77
C GLU A 491 16.27 -15.60 2.93
N ASP A 492 15.08 -15.00 2.90
CA ASP A 492 14.01 -15.40 2.01
C ASP A 492 14.28 -14.90 0.58
N GLN A 493 14.64 -15.84 -0.31
CA GLN A 493 14.96 -15.56 -1.70
C GLN A 493 13.73 -15.33 -2.58
N THR A 494 12.52 -15.49 -2.03
CA THR A 494 11.27 -15.18 -2.74
C THR A 494 10.97 -13.68 -2.78
N LEU A 495 11.55 -12.91 -1.85
CA LEU A 495 11.34 -11.47 -1.71
C LEU A 495 12.16 -10.65 -2.71
N THR A 496 11.67 -9.46 -3.02
CA THR A 496 12.43 -8.46 -3.77
C THR A 496 13.70 -8.05 -2.99
N GLY A 497 14.81 -7.90 -3.72
CA GLY A 497 16.08 -7.45 -3.15
C GLY A 497 16.07 -5.96 -2.79
N TYR A 498 17.13 -5.49 -2.13
CA TYR A 498 17.30 -4.07 -1.84
C TYR A 498 17.60 -3.32 -3.13
N ARG A 499 16.95 -2.17 -3.34
CA ARG A 499 17.15 -1.32 -4.52
C ARG A 499 17.78 0.00 -4.15
N PHE A 500 18.66 0.45 -5.03
CA PHE A 500 19.43 1.67 -4.89
C PHE A 500 19.48 2.37 -6.24
N CYS A 501 19.28 3.68 -6.25
CA CYS A 501 19.30 4.49 -7.46
C CYS A 501 19.77 5.92 -7.23
N ALA A 502 20.44 6.18 -6.09
CA ALA A 502 20.94 7.49 -5.75
C ALA A 502 22.46 7.48 -5.47
N PRO A 503 23.18 8.58 -5.76
CA PRO A 503 24.58 8.74 -5.35
C PRO A 503 24.80 8.60 -3.84
N GLU A 504 23.82 9.03 -3.03
CA GLU A 504 23.84 8.95 -1.57
C GLU A 504 23.81 7.52 -1.01
N ASP A 505 23.61 6.52 -1.87
CA ASP A 505 23.65 5.10 -1.52
C ASP A 505 25.08 4.52 -1.50
N ALA A 506 26.05 5.30 -1.96
CA ALA A 506 27.46 4.93 -1.91
C ALA A 506 27.91 4.59 -0.47
N GLY A 507 28.64 3.49 -0.33
CA GLY A 507 29.13 2.96 0.94
C GLY A 507 28.22 1.92 1.59
N ILE A 508 26.98 1.75 1.14
CA ILE A 508 26.10 0.69 1.64
C ILE A 508 26.75 -0.67 1.40
N THR A 509 26.87 -1.45 2.46
CA THR A 509 27.41 -2.81 2.41
C THR A 509 26.35 -3.80 2.88
N LEU A 510 26.04 -4.77 2.03
CA LEU A 510 25.10 -5.86 2.27
C LEU A 510 25.85 -7.17 2.46
N ARG A 511 25.32 -8.02 3.35
CA ARG A 511 25.85 -9.35 3.63
C ARG A 511 24.79 -10.37 3.25
N SER A 512 25.17 -11.38 2.48
CA SER A 512 24.26 -12.42 2.04
C SER A 512 24.03 -13.50 3.11
N TYR A 513 22.83 -14.08 3.11
CA TYR A 513 22.52 -15.29 3.88
C TYR A 513 22.91 -16.58 3.14
N THR A 514 23.17 -16.50 1.83
CA THR A 514 23.55 -17.64 0.99
C THR A 514 24.87 -17.37 0.25
N ASN A 515 25.48 -18.40 -0.32
CA ASN A 515 26.71 -18.29 -1.11
C ASN A 515 26.47 -17.86 -2.58
N LEU A 516 25.26 -17.38 -2.91
CA LEU A 516 24.88 -16.87 -4.23
C LEU A 516 24.08 -15.56 -4.07
N VAL A 517 24.54 -14.48 -4.69
CA VAL A 517 23.84 -13.19 -4.71
C VAL A 517 23.44 -12.83 -6.13
N PRO A 518 22.14 -12.89 -6.46
CA PRO A 518 21.61 -12.27 -7.66
C PRO A 518 21.67 -10.73 -7.59
N ILE A 519 22.17 -10.12 -8.65
CA ILE A 519 22.16 -8.68 -8.90
C ILE A 519 21.37 -8.44 -10.19
N MET A 520 20.45 -7.48 -10.16
CA MET A 520 19.77 -6.99 -11.36
C MET A 520 20.04 -5.50 -11.50
N THR A 521 20.78 -5.11 -12.52
CA THR A 521 20.87 -3.71 -12.95
C THR A 521 19.80 -3.47 -14.01
N TYR A 522 19.16 -2.31 -13.95
CA TYR A 522 18.09 -2.00 -14.89
C TYR A 522 18.02 -0.51 -15.20
N ASN A 523 17.53 -0.20 -16.39
CA ASN A 523 17.42 1.17 -16.87
C ASN A 523 16.36 1.27 -17.98
N ARG A 524 15.58 2.36 -17.96
CA ARG A 524 14.67 2.76 -19.05
C ARG A 524 14.74 4.26 -19.35
N ALA A 525 15.83 4.92 -18.97
CA ALA A 525 15.97 6.37 -19.01
C ALA A 525 17.35 6.75 -19.55
N ARG A 526 17.88 7.88 -19.08
CA ARG A 526 19.25 8.32 -19.37
C ARG A 526 20.28 7.26 -18.99
N THR A 527 21.47 7.32 -19.58
CA THR A 527 22.56 6.41 -19.23
C THR A 527 22.95 6.54 -17.76
N THR A 528 22.97 5.41 -17.03
CA THR A 528 23.37 5.30 -15.63
C THR A 528 24.42 4.22 -15.45
N THR A 529 25.33 4.41 -14.51
CA THR A 529 26.36 3.45 -14.12
C THR A 529 26.20 3.05 -12.67
N ALA A 530 26.18 1.75 -12.40
CA ALA A 530 26.30 1.18 -11.07
C ALA A 530 27.71 0.58 -10.90
N VAL A 531 28.39 0.94 -9.82
CA VAL A 531 29.67 0.33 -9.44
C VAL A 531 29.50 -0.36 -8.10
N LEU A 532 29.69 -1.68 -8.11
CA LEU A 532 29.68 -2.53 -6.94
C LEU A 532 31.08 -3.07 -6.68
N GLU A 533 31.39 -3.31 -5.42
CA GLU A 533 32.49 -4.16 -4.98
C GLU A 533 31.92 -5.39 -4.29
N TYR A 534 32.54 -6.54 -4.48
CA TYR A 534 32.13 -7.78 -3.84
C TYR A 534 33.31 -8.62 -3.40
N ARG A 535 33.09 -9.43 -2.36
CA ARG A 535 34.03 -10.45 -1.86
C ARG A 535 33.26 -11.50 -1.05
N TYR A 536 33.89 -12.61 -0.69
CA TYR A 536 33.34 -13.53 0.31
C TYR A 536 34.19 -13.61 1.58
N GLY A 537 33.54 -14.02 2.67
CA GLY A 537 34.19 -14.36 3.93
C GLY A 537 33.55 -15.57 4.60
N HIS A 538 34.25 -16.19 5.55
CA HIS A 538 33.69 -17.29 6.34
C HIS A 538 32.68 -16.77 7.36
N ILE A 539 31.59 -17.53 7.55
CA ILE A 539 30.44 -17.24 8.44
C ILE A 539 30.87 -16.86 9.88
N GLY A 540 32.05 -17.30 10.35
CA GLY A 540 32.57 -17.04 11.70
C GLY A 540 33.64 -15.95 11.85
N LYS A 541 34.28 -15.45 10.78
CA LYS A 541 35.42 -14.52 10.89
C LYS A 541 35.03 -13.08 11.26
N TYR A 542 33.74 -12.75 11.19
CA TYR A 542 33.20 -11.41 11.47
C TYR A 542 32.12 -11.40 12.57
N ALA A 543 31.89 -12.54 13.24
CA ALA A 543 30.96 -12.63 14.37
C ALA A 543 31.43 -11.88 15.63
N SER A 544 32.68 -11.40 15.65
CA SER A 544 33.23 -10.54 16.70
C SER A 544 32.60 -9.14 16.72
N ASP A 545 32.03 -8.65 15.62
CA ASP A 545 31.48 -7.29 15.56
C ASP A 545 30.00 -7.21 15.97
N ILE A 546 29.29 -8.34 15.98
CA ILE A 546 27.86 -8.40 16.32
C ILE A 546 27.64 -8.67 17.83
N ARG A 547 28.60 -9.31 18.52
CA ARG A 547 28.48 -9.60 19.96
C ARG A 547 28.60 -8.35 20.84
N THR A 548 29.20 -7.28 20.35
CA THR A 548 29.39 -6.03 21.11
C THR A 548 28.12 -5.17 21.15
N VAL A 549 27.14 -5.41 20.27
CA VAL A 549 25.86 -4.68 20.26
C VAL A 549 24.78 -5.41 21.08
N ARG A 550 24.80 -6.75 21.12
CA ARG A 550 23.81 -7.55 21.87
C ARG A 550 24.00 -7.54 23.40
N SER A 551 25.16 -7.13 23.92
CA SER A 551 25.37 -7.08 25.39
C SER A 551 24.87 -5.79 26.04
N LYS A 552 24.49 -4.76 25.27
CA LYS A 552 24.00 -3.47 25.81
C LYS A 552 22.47 -3.31 25.80
N THR A 553 21.70 -4.28 25.28
CA THR A 553 20.23 -4.19 25.19
C THR A 553 19.46 -5.14 26.13
N THR A 554 20.14 -5.85 27.03
CA THR A 554 19.52 -6.81 27.96
C THR A 554 19.73 -6.47 29.44
N SER A 555 19.51 -5.21 29.82
CA SER A 555 19.28 -4.84 31.24
C SER A 555 18.33 -3.65 31.33
N CYS A 556 17.04 -3.93 31.19
CA CYS A 556 15.97 -3.11 31.74
C CYS A 556 14.91 -4.07 32.30
N HIS A 557 15.24 -4.73 33.40
CA HIS A 557 14.23 -5.37 34.23
C HIS A 557 13.45 -4.26 34.94
N TYR A 558 12.17 -4.14 34.60
CA TYR A 558 11.21 -3.33 35.34
C TYR A 558 10.99 -3.97 36.71
N HIS A 559 11.54 -3.37 37.76
CA HIS A 559 11.10 -3.60 39.13
C HIS A 559 9.83 -2.79 39.36
N TYR A 560 8.71 -3.50 39.50
CA TYR A 560 7.46 -3.00 40.06
C TYR A 560 7.44 -3.45 41.52
N ASN A 561 7.55 -2.51 42.48
CA ASN A 561 6.93 -2.61 43.81
C ASN A 561 7.26 -1.39 44.71
N ASP A 562 6.27 -1.08 45.54
CA ASP A 562 6.31 -0.37 46.82
C ASP A 562 6.41 1.17 46.85
N TYR A 563 5.23 1.81 46.76
CA TYR A 563 4.95 3.06 47.49
C TYR A 563 3.51 3.02 48.06
N TYR A 564 3.38 2.40 49.23
CA TYR A 564 2.33 2.67 50.21
C TYR A 564 2.99 2.62 51.60
N ASN A 565 3.32 3.78 52.16
CA ASN A 565 3.21 4.13 53.58
C ASN A 565 3.92 5.47 53.88
N ASN A 566 3.27 6.22 54.77
CA ASN A 566 3.67 7.47 55.43
C ASN A 566 3.42 8.79 54.67
N SER A 567 2.19 9.29 54.75
CA SER A 567 1.80 10.30 55.75
C SER A 567 0.29 10.43 55.85
#